data_AF-A0A2N1KMJ5-F1
#
_entry.id   AF-A0A2N1KMJ5-F1
#
_cell.length_a   1.000
_cell.length_b   1.000
_cell.length_c   1.000
_cell.angle_alpha   90.00
_cell.angle_beta   90.00
_cell.angle_gamma   90.00
#
_symmetry.space_group_name_H-M   'P 1'
#
loop_
_entity.id
_entity.type
_entity.pdbx_description
1 polymer ?
#
loop_
_entity_poly.entity_id
_entity_poly.type
_entity_poly.pdbx_seq_one_letter_code
_entity_poly.pdbx_strand_id
1 'polypeptide(L)'
;MNVYVQTPLGNSEKEYFTSKLPESVQAVFESDLSESTRRENVEKADIIFGNVPAEWLENAKNLRWVQLHSVGFDKYQDLKTKATLTNMKGFYAQPCAETAVGGILAFTENGRFRHSSQSE
;
A
#
# COMPACT_ATOMS: atom_id res chain seq x y z
N MET A 1 -7.98 -19.66 5.36
CA MET A 1 -8.24 -18.25 4.97
C MET A 1 -7.01 -17.76 4.24
N ASN A 2 -7.17 -17.09 3.11
CA ASN A 2 -6.08 -16.67 2.24
C ASN A 2 -5.87 -15.17 2.33
N VAL A 3 -4.64 -14.76 2.60
CA VAL A 3 -4.21 -13.37 2.66
C VAL A 3 -3.29 -13.11 1.49
N TYR A 4 -3.68 -12.20 0.60
CA TYR A 4 -2.83 -11.74 -0.48
C TYR A 4 -2.08 -10.48 -0.05
N VAL A 5 -0.75 -10.48 -0.20
CA VAL A 5 0.12 -9.36 0.18
C VAL A 5 0.87 -8.88 -1.05
N GLN A 6 0.48 -7.71 -1.56
CA GLN A 6 1.15 -7.03 -2.67
C GLN A 6 2.42 -6.32 -2.22
N THR A 7 2.46 -5.84 -0.97
CA THR A 7 3.58 -5.06 -0.46
C THR A 7 4.89 -5.84 -0.64
N PRO A 8 5.92 -5.23 -1.26
CA PRO A 8 7.21 -5.87 -1.40
C PRO A 8 7.84 -6.01 0.00
N LEU A 9 7.91 -7.25 0.49
CA LEU A 9 8.53 -7.60 1.76
C LEU A 9 9.81 -8.38 1.48
N GLY A 10 10.86 -8.10 2.25
CA GLY A 10 12.06 -8.93 2.26
C GLY A 10 11.79 -10.28 2.94
N ASN A 11 12.77 -11.19 2.87
CA ASN A 11 12.61 -12.55 3.39
C ASN A 11 12.37 -12.55 4.91
N SER A 12 13.09 -11.71 5.65
CA SER A 12 12.94 -11.59 7.11
C SER A 12 11.56 -11.05 7.50
N GLU A 13 11.02 -10.09 6.74
CA GLU A 13 9.68 -9.56 6.99
C GLU A 13 8.58 -10.57 6.65
N LYS A 14 8.75 -11.37 5.59
CA LYS A 14 7.82 -12.46 5.25
C LYS A 14 7.78 -13.53 6.34
N GLU A 15 8.95 -13.94 6.85
CA GLU A 15 9.05 -14.89 7.96
C GLU A 15 8.38 -14.33 9.22
N TYR A 16 8.68 -13.07 9.56
CA TYR A 16 8.04 -12.39 10.69
C TYR A 16 6.53 -12.34 10.53
N PHE A 17 6.03 -11.91 9.37
CA PHE A 17 4.60 -11.85 9.06
C PHE A 17 3.95 -13.21 9.24
N THR A 18 4.50 -14.25 8.61
CA THR A 18 3.98 -15.61 8.65
C THR A 18 4.02 -16.19 10.07
N SER A 19 5.05 -15.89 10.86
CA SER A 19 5.17 -16.35 12.26
C SER A 19 4.09 -15.81 13.20
N LYS A 20 3.48 -14.68 12.84
CA LYS A 20 2.40 -14.03 13.62
C LYS A 20 1.01 -14.41 13.13
N LEU A 21 0.91 -15.12 12.01
CA LEU A 21 -0.37 -15.58 11.51
C LEU A 21 -0.82 -16.86 12.23
N PRO A 22 -2.13 -17.03 12.46
CA PRO A 22 -2.68 -18.31 12.88
C PRO A 22 -2.46 -19.39 11.82
N GLU A 23 -2.35 -20.67 12.22
CA GLU A 23 -2.19 -21.80 11.29
C GLU A 23 -3.31 -21.93 10.25
N SER A 24 -4.51 -21.42 10.56
CA SER A 24 -5.66 -21.41 9.65
C SER A 24 -5.57 -20.36 8.52
N VAL A 25 -4.54 -19.52 8.54
CA VAL A 25 -4.33 -18.41 7.61
C VAL A 25 -3.09 -18.66 6.77
N GLN A 26 -3.25 -18.67 5.45
CA GLN A 26 -2.16 -18.79 4.49
C GLN A 26 -1.90 -17.43 3.83
N ALA A 27 -0.66 -16.96 3.89
CA ALA A 27 -0.22 -15.74 3.22
C ALA A 27 0.42 -16.06 1.88
N VAL A 28 0.04 -15.30 0.85
CA VAL A 28 0.62 -15.35 -0.49
C VAL A 28 1.20 -13.97 -0.80
N PHE A 29 2.50 -13.93 -1.08
CA PHE A 29 3.22 -12.69 -1.37
C PHE A 29 3.36 -12.50 -2.88
N GLU A 30 3.03 -11.31 -3.38
CA GLU A 30 3.10 -10.99 -4.81
C GLU A 30 4.52 -11.12 -5.38
N SER A 31 5.54 -10.88 -4.55
CA SER A 31 6.95 -11.03 -4.92
C SER A 31 7.33 -12.47 -5.32
N ASP A 32 6.57 -13.47 -4.85
CA ASP A 32 6.86 -14.88 -5.10
C ASP A 32 5.98 -15.44 -6.24
N LEU A 33 5.11 -14.61 -6.82
CA LEU A 33 4.16 -14.99 -7.86
C LEU A 33 4.60 -14.48 -9.24
N SER A 34 4.32 -15.29 -10.26
CA SER A 34 4.34 -14.85 -11.65
C SER A 34 3.18 -13.89 -11.93
N GLU A 35 3.36 -12.93 -12.85
CA GLU A 35 2.29 -12.00 -13.23
C GLU A 35 0.99 -12.71 -13.65
N SER A 36 1.11 -13.83 -14.35
CA SER A 36 -0.02 -14.65 -14.80
C SER A 36 -0.87 -15.23 -13.67
N THR A 37 -0.30 -15.46 -12.49
CA THR A 37 -0.99 -16.09 -11.35
C THR A 37 -1.50 -15.08 -10.33
N ARG A 38 -1.11 -13.80 -10.43
CA ARG A 38 -1.52 -12.74 -9.47
C ARG A 38 -3.02 -12.57 -9.41
N ARG A 39 -3.67 -12.45 -10.57
CA ARG A 39 -5.13 -12.27 -10.65
C ARG A 39 -5.88 -13.42 -9.97
N GLU A 40 -5.49 -14.65 -10.26
CA GLU A 40 -6.13 -15.84 -9.67
C GLU A 40 -5.98 -15.87 -8.14
N ASN A 41 -4.81 -15.50 -7.63
CA ASN A 41 -4.57 -15.42 -6.18
C ASN A 41 -5.39 -14.31 -5.52
N VAL A 42 -5.58 -13.17 -6.19
CA VAL A 42 -6.43 -12.07 -5.71
C VAL A 42 -7.91 -12.49 -5.67
N GLU A 43 -8.40 -13.18 -6.71
CA GLU A 43 -9.80 -13.65 -6.76
C GLU A 43 -10.12 -14.71 -5.68
N LYS A 44 -9.11 -15.47 -5.25
CA LYS A 44 -9.21 -16.48 -4.18
C LYS A 44 -8.92 -15.94 -2.77
N ALA A 45 -8.50 -14.69 -2.64
CA ALA A 45 -8.13 -14.10 -1.36
C ALA A 45 -9.37 -13.75 -0.51
N ASP A 46 -9.27 -14.01 0.78
CA ASP A 46 -10.23 -13.51 1.77
C ASP A 46 -9.86 -12.10 2.24
N ILE A 47 -8.55 -11.81 2.31
CA ILE A 47 -7.99 -10.54 2.76
C ILE A 47 -6.90 -10.09 1.77
N ILE A 48 -6.88 -8.80 1.43
CA ILE A 48 -5.88 -8.20 0.54
C ILE A 48 -5.17 -7.06 1.25
N PHE A 49 -3.85 -7.11 1.28
CA PHE A 49 -2.98 -5.99 1.66
C PHE A 49 -2.30 -5.45 0.40
N GLY A 50 -2.79 -4.34 -0.14
CA GLY A 50 -2.36 -3.88 -1.45
C GLY A 50 -3.33 -2.94 -2.15
N ASN A 51 -2.84 -2.32 -3.21
CA ASN A 51 -3.59 -1.49 -4.15
C ASN A 51 -3.80 -2.27 -5.46
N VAL A 52 -4.51 -3.39 -5.39
CA VAL A 52 -4.84 -4.21 -6.58
C VAL A 52 -5.90 -3.51 -7.44
N PRO A 53 -5.96 -3.77 -8.76
CA PRO A 53 -7.00 -3.23 -9.63
C PRO A 53 -8.42 -3.55 -9.14
N ALA A 54 -9.33 -2.57 -9.19
CA ALA A 54 -10.71 -2.73 -8.73
C ALA A 54 -11.46 -3.86 -9.48
N GLU A 55 -11.18 -4.03 -10.78
CA GLU A 55 -11.75 -5.10 -11.61
C GLU A 55 -11.46 -6.52 -11.06
N TRP A 56 -10.32 -6.71 -10.39
CA TRP A 56 -9.96 -8.01 -9.80
C TRP A 56 -10.77 -8.26 -8.52
N LEU A 57 -11.09 -7.19 -7.78
CA LEU A 57 -11.88 -7.25 -6.55
C LEU A 57 -13.34 -7.60 -6.80
N GLU A 58 -13.90 -7.22 -7.97
CA GLU A 58 -15.27 -7.59 -8.35
C GLU A 58 -15.44 -9.10 -8.52
N ASN A 59 -14.38 -9.79 -8.93
CA ASN A 59 -14.39 -11.24 -9.14
C ASN A 59 -14.06 -12.02 -7.85
N ALA A 60 -13.60 -11.35 -6.80
CA ALA A 60 -13.19 -11.96 -5.54
C ALA A 60 -14.40 -12.25 -4.64
N LYS A 61 -15.00 -13.43 -4.80
CA LYS A 61 -16.25 -13.81 -4.10
C LYS A 61 -16.11 -14.00 -2.59
N ASN A 62 -14.93 -14.40 -2.14
CA ASN A 62 -14.64 -14.65 -0.72
C ASN A 62 -14.05 -13.43 -0.02
N LEU A 63 -13.92 -12.31 -0.73
CA LEU A 63 -13.25 -11.14 -0.20
C LEU A 63 -14.03 -10.52 0.96
N ARG A 64 -13.35 -10.37 2.09
CA ARG A 64 -13.90 -9.81 3.33
C ARG A 64 -13.30 -8.46 3.66
N TRP A 65 -12.02 -8.28 3.39
CA TRP A 65 -11.30 -7.06 3.79
C TRP A 65 -10.17 -6.71 2.82
N VAL A 66 -10.07 -5.43 2.49
CA VAL A 66 -8.98 -4.87 1.70
C VAL A 66 -8.36 -3.72 2.49
N GLN A 67 -7.06 -3.82 2.74
CA GLN A 67 -6.24 -2.76 3.28
C GLN A 67 -5.39 -2.18 2.16
N LEU A 68 -5.77 -0.98 1.70
CA LEU A 68 -4.98 -0.18 0.78
C LEU A 68 -3.75 0.37 1.51
N HIS A 69 -2.61 0.41 0.82
CA HIS A 69 -1.42 1.13 1.30
C HIS A 69 -1.37 2.58 0.78
N SER A 70 -2.44 3.05 0.12
CA SER A 70 -2.63 4.44 -0.30
C SER A 70 -3.60 5.20 0.61
N VAL A 71 -3.58 6.54 0.51
CA VAL A 71 -4.63 7.42 1.04
C VAL A 71 -5.78 7.57 0.03
N GLY A 72 -5.45 7.66 -1.26
CA GLY A 72 -6.43 7.80 -2.34
C GLY A 72 -7.24 6.53 -2.53
N PHE A 73 -8.56 6.69 -2.63
CA PHE A 73 -9.54 5.61 -2.82
C PHE A 73 -10.38 5.81 -4.09
N ASP A 74 -10.07 6.82 -4.91
CA ASP A 74 -10.85 7.22 -6.09
C ASP A 74 -11.05 6.06 -7.08
N LYS A 75 -10.02 5.23 -7.26
CA LYS A 75 -10.05 4.04 -8.13
C LYS A 75 -11.01 2.95 -7.67
N TYR A 76 -11.53 3.05 -6.45
CA TYR A 76 -12.41 2.06 -5.82
C TYR A 76 -13.81 2.61 -5.54
N GLN A 77 -14.14 3.82 -6.00
CA GLN A 77 -15.42 4.48 -5.71
C GLN A 77 -16.64 3.73 -6.28
N ASP A 78 -16.50 3.17 -7.49
CA ASP A 78 -17.58 2.42 -8.14
C ASP A 78 -17.58 0.92 -7.80
N LEU A 79 -16.67 0.48 -6.92
CA LEU A 79 -16.50 -0.93 -6.60
C LEU A 79 -17.72 -1.49 -5.86
N LYS A 80 -18.40 -2.46 -6.47
CA LYS A 80 -19.53 -3.17 -5.85
C LYS A 80 -19.05 -4.43 -5.15
N THR A 81 -18.54 -4.28 -3.93
CA THR A 81 -18.14 -5.41 -3.07
C THR A 81 -18.82 -5.35 -1.71
N LYS A 82 -19.01 -6.53 -1.10
CA LYS A 82 -19.42 -6.64 0.32
C LYS A 82 -18.23 -6.53 1.27
N ALA A 83 -17.01 -6.52 0.74
CA ALA A 83 -15.78 -6.42 1.51
C ALA A 83 -15.64 -5.04 2.16
N THR A 84 -15.04 -5.00 3.35
CA THR A 84 -14.66 -3.74 3.99
C THR A 84 -13.40 -3.20 3.31
N LEU A 85 -13.43 -1.95 2.86
CA LEU A 85 -12.26 -1.26 2.30
C LEU A 85 -11.70 -0.28 3.33
N THR A 86 -10.41 -0.38 3.59
CA THR A 86 -9.67 0.49 4.53
C THR A 86 -8.48 1.10 3.81
N ASN A 87 -8.10 2.32 4.21
CA ASN A 87 -6.99 3.06 3.62
C ASN A 87 -6.08 3.61 4.73
N MET A 88 -4.94 4.19 4.35
CA MET A 88 -3.99 4.77 5.31
C MET A 88 -4.25 6.26 5.56
N LYS A 89 -5.52 6.69 5.61
CA LYS A 89 -5.86 8.09 5.90
C LYS A 89 -5.27 8.50 7.26
N GLY A 90 -4.54 9.62 7.28
CA GLY A 90 -3.91 10.16 8.48
C GLY A 90 -2.45 9.73 8.70
N PHE A 91 -2.04 8.55 8.22
CA PHE A 91 -0.66 8.06 8.38
C PHE A 91 0.38 9.02 7.75
N TYR A 92 0.04 9.58 6.58
CA TYR A 92 0.92 10.50 5.85
C TYR A 92 0.70 11.97 6.18
N ALA A 93 -0.26 12.32 7.06
CA ALA A 93 -0.65 13.72 7.26
C ALA A 93 0.51 14.58 7.80
N GLN A 94 1.21 14.07 8.81
CA GLN A 94 2.35 14.75 9.41
C GLN A 94 3.55 14.89 8.46
N PRO A 95 4.10 13.82 7.85
CA PRO A 95 5.25 13.95 6.95
C PRO A 95 4.93 14.79 5.71
N CYS A 96 3.69 14.77 5.22
CA CYS A 96 3.26 15.67 4.15
C CYS A 96 3.24 17.14 4.60
N ALA A 97 2.76 17.44 5.81
CA ALA A 97 2.77 18.79 6.37
C ALA A 97 4.20 19.31 6.57
N GLU A 98 5.10 18.48 7.09
CA GLU A 98 6.52 18.79 7.27
C GLU A 98 7.21 19.07 5.93
N THR A 99 6.94 18.25 4.92
CA THR A 99 7.47 18.45 3.56
C THR A 99 6.94 19.75 2.95
N ALA A 100 5.66 20.08 3.14
CA ALA A 100 5.08 21.32 2.63
C ALA A 100 5.71 22.56 3.30
N VAL A 101 5.85 22.55 4.63
CA VAL A 101 6.51 23.63 5.37
C VAL A 101 7.99 23.74 4.97
N GLY A 102 8.72 22.62 4.91
CA GLY A 102 10.11 22.59 4.45
C GLY A 102 10.27 23.12 3.02
N GLY A 103 9.34 22.78 2.12
CA GLY A 103 9.30 23.31 0.75
C GLY A 103 9.06 24.82 0.69
N ILE A 104 8.14 25.33 1.51
CA ILE A 104 7.90 26.78 1.65
C ILE A 104 9.16 27.47 2.17
N LEU A 105 9.76 26.95 3.24
CA LEU A 105 11.00 27.49 3.80
C LEU A 105 12.12 27.49 2.74
N ALA A 106 12.37 26.36 2.08
CA ALA A 106 13.38 26.27 1.02
C ALA A 106 13.12 27.25 -0.14
N PHE A 107 11.85 27.47 -0.51
CA PHE A 107 11.50 28.45 -1.56
C PHE A 107 11.71 29.90 -1.08
N THR A 108 11.29 30.22 0.14
CA THR A 108 11.44 31.57 0.71
C THR A 108 12.88 31.91 1.08
N GLU A 109 13.69 30.92 1.49
CA GLU A 109 15.11 31.07 1.81
C GLU A 109 16.00 31.07 0.55
N ASN A 110 15.63 30.33 -0.51
CA ASN A 110 16.32 30.43 -1.81
C ASN A 110 15.95 31.68 -2.63
N GLY A 111 15.01 32.51 -2.15
CA GLY A 111 14.79 33.86 -2.68
C GLY A 111 15.93 34.84 -2.38
N ARG A 112 16.87 34.51 -1.47
CA ARG A 112 18.08 35.31 -1.22
C ARG A 112 19.29 34.43 -0.87
N PHE A 113 20.11 34.16 -1.89
CA PHE A 113 21.58 34.00 -1.82
C PHE A 113 22.16 33.27 -0.59
N ARG A 114 22.48 31.98 -0.72
CA ARG A 114 23.59 31.38 0.06
C ARG A 114 24.10 30.02 -0.43
N HIS A 115 24.31 29.85 -1.74
CA HIS A 115 25.09 28.71 -2.24
C HIS A 115 26.08 29.02 -3.37
N SER A 116 26.43 30.30 -3.54
CA SER A 116 27.48 30.75 -4.47
C SER A 116 28.66 31.42 -3.77
N SER A 117 28.84 31.21 -2.45
CA SER A 117 29.94 31.81 -1.69
C SER A 117 30.61 30.81 -0.74
N GLN A 118 30.81 29.58 -1.21
CA GLN A 118 31.85 28.69 -0.69
C GLN A 118 32.66 28.16 -1.88
N SER A 119 33.44 29.06 -2.45
CA SER A 119 34.60 28.74 -3.28
C SER A 119 35.66 29.78 -2.95
N GLU A 120 36.36 29.56 -1.85
CA GLU A 120 37.73 30.03 -1.59
C GLU A 120 38.51 28.87 -0.99
#